data_AF-A0A955D754-F1
#
_entry.id   AF-A0A955D754-F1
#
_cell.length_a   1.000
_cell.length_b   1.000
_cell.length_c   1.000
_cell.angle_alpha   90.00
_cell.angle_beta   90.00
_cell.angle_gamma   90.00
#
_symmetry.space_group_name_H-M   'P 1'
#
loop_
_entity.id
_entity.type
_entity.pdbx_description
1 polymer ?
#
loop_
_entity_poly.entity_id
_entity_poly.type
_entity_poly.pdbx_seq_one_letter_code
_entity_poly.pdbx_strand_id
1 'polypeptide(L)'
;MLDFAPGQTIRCTIQAEPAVQDRVDTIARLMRRDPDIARSLRKGQKLREQNMIVYVRGNRDWYKRAKCGKVAIVKKGNSWTMPYTPDLARDIESVKTYLTIERA
;
A
#
# COMPACT_ATOMS: atom_id res chain seq x y z
N MET A 1 -9.53 -21.06 9.55
CA MET A 1 -8.30 -20.80 8.78
C MET A 1 -8.71 -20.34 7.39
N LEU A 2 -8.07 -19.34 6.80
CA LEU A 2 -8.34 -18.98 5.40
C LEU A 2 -7.72 -20.05 4.50
N ASP A 3 -8.57 -20.76 3.77
CA ASP A 3 -8.16 -21.90 2.96
C ASP A 3 -7.91 -21.45 1.51
N PHE A 4 -6.76 -20.80 1.30
CA PHE A 4 -6.31 -20.36 -0.02
C PHE A 4 -5.01 -21.05 -0.38
N ALA A 5 -4.91 -21.47 -1.64
CA ALA A 5 -3.67 -22.05 -2.15
C ALA A 5 -2.60 -20.95 -2.28
N PRO A 6 -1.32 -21.25 -2.00
CA PRO A 6 -0.23 -20.31 -2.28
C PRO A 6 -0.24 -19.87 -3.75
N GLY A 7 -0.05 -18.58 -3.99
CA GLY A 7 -0.07 -17.99 -5.34
C GLY A 7 -1.46 -17.67 -5.88
N GLN A 8 -2.54 -18.05 -5.18
CA GLN A 8 -3.89 -17.70 -5.57
C GLN A 8 -4.15 -16.20 -5.42
N THR A 9 -4.73 -15.56 -6.43
CA THR A 9 -5.12 -14.15 -6.32
C THR A 9 -6.37 -14.00 -5.46
N ILE A 10 -6.29 -13.11 -4.48
CA ILE A 10 -7.40 -12.76 -3.60
C ILE A 10 -7.78 -11.30 -3.78
N ARG A 11 -9.07 -11.02 -3.70
CA ARG A 11 -9.63 -9.67 -3.68
C ARG A 11 -9.96 -9.30 -2.23
N CYS A 12 -9.39 -8.21 -1.77
CA CYS A 12 -9.65 -7.68 -0.43
C CYS A 12 -10.45 -6.38 -0.54
N THR A 13 -11.51 -6.25 0.24
CA THR A 13 -12.36 -5.05 0.31
C THR A 13 -12.42 -4.54 1.74
N ILE A 14 -12.18 -3.24 1.94
CA ILE A 14 -12.22 -2.61 3.26
C ILE A 14 -13.67 -2.35 3.66
N GLN A 15 -14.17 -3.06 4.68
CA GLN A 15 -15.52 -2.86 5.22
C GLN A 15 -15.58 -1.74 6.26
N ALA A 16 -14.54 -1.62 7.08
CA ALA A 16 -14.46 -0.66 8.16
C ALA A 16 -13.04 -0.09 8.26
N GLU A 17 -12.95 1.19 8.57
CA GLU A 17 -11.67 1.86 8.78
C GLU A 17 -11.20 1.64 10.22
N PRO A 18 -10.01 1.04 10.44
CA PRO A 18 -9.49 0.88 11.77
C PRO A 18 -9.10 2.23 12.37
N ALA A 19 -9.42 2.45 13.64
CA ALA A 19 -9.01 3.65 14.38
C ALA A 19 -7.53 3.61 14.79
N VAL A 20 -6.94 2.41 14.93
CA VAL A 20 -5.56 2.23 15.39
C VAL A 20 -4.59 2.27 14.20
N GLN A 21 -3.55 3.09 14.32
CA GLN A 21 -2.57 3.31 13.25
C GLN A 21 -1.86 2.02 12.81
N ASP A 22 -1.50 1.12 13.73
CA ASP A 22 -0.83 -0.14 13.39
C ASP A 22 -1.66 -1.02 12.43
N ARG A 23 -2.99 -1.01 12.58
CA ARG A 23 -3.91 -1.74 11.71
C ARG A 23 -4.02 -1.06 10.35
N VAL A 24 -4.06 0.28 10.32
CA VAL A 24 -4.00 1.08 9.09
C VAL A 24 -2.72 0.74 8.32
N ASP A 25 -1.57 0.72 8.98
CA ASP A 25 -0.27 0.45 8.36
C ASP A 25 -0.16 -0.99 7.84
N THR A 26 -0.75 -1.95 8.57
CA THR A 26 -0.83 -3.35 8.13
C THR A 26 -1.67 -3.48 6.86
N ILE A 27 -2.87 -2.88 6.82
CA ILE A 27 -3.71 -2.88 5.62
C ILE A 27 -3.00 -2.17 4.46
N ALA A 28 -2.40 -1.00 4.70
CA ALA A 28 -1.66 -0.28 3.67
C ALA A 28 -0.47 -1.09 3.13
N ARG A 29 0.20 -1.90 3.97
CA ARG A 29 1.26 -2.81 3.53
C ARG A 29 0.72 -3.93 2.64
N LEU A 30 -0.43 -4.52 2.98
CA LEU A 30 -1.10 -5.51 2.14
C LEU A 30 -1.52 -4.90 0.79
N MET A 31 -2.09 -3.69 0.79
CA MET A 31 -2.44 -2.96 -0.43
C MET A 31 -1.22 -2.74 -1.35
N ARG A 32 -0.03 -2.49 -0.80
CA ARG A 32 1.19 -2.30 -1.62
C ARG A 32 1.66 -3.56 -2.36
N ARG A 33 1.09 -4.74 -2.05
CA ARG A 33 1.32 -5.97 -2.82
C ARG A 33 0.55 -5.99 -4.14
N ASP A 34 -0.45 -5.12 -4.30
CA ASP A 34 -1.15 -4.95 -5.57
C ASP A 34 -0.19 -4.37 -6.64
N PRO A 35 -0.03 -5.02 -7.80
CA PRO A 35 0.84 -4.55 -8.87
C PRO A 35 0.55 -3.12 -9.35
N ASP A 36 -0.71 -2.70 -9.38
CA ASP A 36 -1.10 -1.38 -9.87
C ASP A 36 -0.77 -0.28 -8.85
N ILE A 37 -0.93 -0.58 -7.56
CA ILE A 37 -0.48 0.30 -6.47
C ILE A 37 1.04 0.42 -6.49
N ALA A 38 1.75 -0.70 -6.63
CA ALA A 38 3.21 -0.71 -6.72
C ALA A 38 3.71 0.09 -7.94
N ARG A 39 3.08 -0.08 -9.11
CA ARG A 39 3.38 0.68 -10.33
C ARG A 39 3.16 2.19 -10.12
N SER A 40 2.05 2.56 -9.50
CA SER A 40 1.73 3.96 -9.19
C SER A 40 2.73 4.60 -8.24
N LEU A 41 3.19 3.88 -7.21
CA LEU A 41 4.23 4.36 -6.29
C LEU A 41 5.58 4.57 -7.01
N ARG A 42 6.00 3.63 -7.87
CA ARG A 42 7.21 3.77 -8.69
C ARG A 42 7.11 4.98 -9.63
N LYS A 43 5.97 5.16 -10.30
CA LYS A 43 5.73 6.33 -11.15
C LYS A 43 5.80 7.64 -10.36
N GLY A 44 5.22 7.67 -9.16
CA GLY A 44 5.26 8.85 -8.29
C GLY A 44 6.68 9.21 -7.84
N GLN A 45 7.52 8.21 -7.54
CA GLN A 45 8.93 8.44 -7.22
C GLN A 45 9.70 8.97 -8.43
N LYS A 46 9.54 8.38 -9.62
CA LYS A 46 10.17 8.86 -10.85
C LYS A 46 9.83 10.33 -11.15
N LEU A 47 8.55 10.71 -11.03
CA LEU A 47 8.11 12.09 -11.24
C LEU A 47 8.72 13.06 -10.22
N ARG A 48 8.94 12.63 -8.98
CA ARG A 48 9.60 13.48 -7.97
C ARG A 48 11.05 13.75 -8.29
N GLU A 49 11.76 12.76 -8.81
CA GLU A 49 13.17 12.92 -9.22
C GLU A 49 13.27 13.86 -10.42
N GLN A 50 12.39 13.67 -11.41
CA GLN A 50 12.34 14.52 -12.60
C GLN A 50 12.02 15.98 -12.28
N ASN A 51 11.11 16.20 -11.33
CA ASN A 51 10.68 17.54 -10.91
C ASN A 51 11.46 18.05 -9.69
N MET A 52 12.62 17.48 -9.38
CA MET A 52 13.40 17.87 -8.20
C MET A 52 13.99 19.27 -8.39
N ILE A 53 13.56 20.20 -7.52
CA ILE A 53 14.08 21.57 -7.54
C ILE A 53 15.41 21.61 -6.79
N VAL A 54 16.46 21.98 -7.50
CA VAL A 54 17.81 22.24 -6.95
C VAL A 54 18.04 23.74 -6.89
N TYR A 55 18.56 24.23 -5.76
CA TYR A 55 18.90 25.64 -5.58
C TYR A 55 20.21 25.77 -4.79
N VAL A 56 20.94 26.85 -5.02
CA VAL A 56 22.22 27.11 -4.36
C VAL A 56 22.02 27.84 -3.03
N ARG A 57 22.65 27.37 -1.95
CA ARG A 57 22.71 28.05 -0.65
C ARG A 57 24.09 27.85 -0.02
N GLY A 58 24.81 28.96 0.18
CA GLY A 58 26.18 28.92 0.73
C GLY A 58 27.17 28.23 -0.22
N ASN A 59 27.08 28.52 -1.52
CA ASN A 59 27.91 27.90 -2.57
C ASN A 59 27.84 26.36 -2.62
N ARG A 60 26.69 25.80 -2.23
CA ARG A 60 26.38 24.36 -2.30
C ARG A 60 24.98 24.15 -2.86
N ASP A 61 24.78 23.04 -3.55
CA ASP A 61 23.47 22.63 -4.05
C ASP A 61 22.62 22.04 -2.92
N TRP A 62 21.40 22.53 -2.81
CA TRP A 62 20.37 22.06 -1.90
C TRP A 62 19.15 21.59 -2.69
N TYR A 63 18.59 20.46 -2.27
CA TYR A 63 17.44 19.83 -2.90
C TYR A 63 16.17 20.13 -2.12
N LYS A 64 15.17 20.72 -2.76
CA LYS A 64 13.83 20.84 -2.19
C LYS A 64 13.11 19.50 -2.29
N ARG A 65 13.09 18.74 -1.19
CA ARG A 65 12.43 17.41 -1.13
C ARG A 65 10.91 17.57 -1.16
N ALA A 66 10.28 17.20 -2.28
CA ALA A 66 8.83 17.09 -2.37
C ALA A 66 8.28 16.01 -1.42
N LYS A 67 7.00 16.07 -1.06
CA LYS A 67 6.32 14.99 -0.29
C LYS A 67 6.01 13.80 -1.21
N CYS A 68 6.01 12.58 -0.68
CA CYS A 68 5.60 11.39 -1.44
C CYS A 68 4.07 11.37 -1.59
N GLY A 69 3.59 10.99 -2.78
CA GLY A 69 2.17 10.71 -2.97
C GLY A 69 1.75 9.47 -2.16
N LYS A 70 0.55 9.51 -1.60
CA LYS A 70 -0.06 8.38 -0.89
C LYS A 70 -1.05 7.69 -1.83
N VAL A 71 -0.74 6.46 -2.25
CA VAL A 71 -1.58 5.67 -3.18
C VAL A 71 -2.38 4.60 -2.43
N ALA A 72 -1.75 3.88 -1.51
CA ALA A 72 -2.43 2.91 -0.64
C ALA A 72 -3.20 3.66 0.46
N ILE A 73 -4.44 4.05 0.15
CA ILE A 73 -5.34 4.76 1.07
C ILE A 73 -6.30 3.74 1.66
N VAL A 74 -6.22 3.56 2.98
CA VAL A 74 -7.12 2.71 3.75
C VAL A 74 -8.41 3.50 3.96
N LYS A 75 -9.41 3.24 3.11
CA LYS A 75 -10.71 3.88 3.17
C LYS A 75 -11.80 2.84 2.93
N LYS A 76 -12.92 2.95 3.65
CA LYS A 76 -14.07 2.05 3.47
C LYS A 76 -14.52 2.05 2.01
N GLY A 77 -14.77 0.84 1.48
CA GLY A 77 -15.17 0.62 0.09
C GLY A 77 -14.02 0.46 -0.90
N ASN A 78 -12.77 0.79 -0.52
CA ASN A 78 -11.63 0.49 -1.39
C ASN A 78 -11.43 -1.02 -1.49
N SER A 79 -11.16 -1.49 -2.69
CA SER A 79 -10.80 -2.88 -2.96
C SER A 79 -9.51 -2.96 -3.74
N TRP A 80 -8.73 -4.01 -3.51
CA TRP A 80 -7.47 -4.29 -4.20
C TRP A 80 -7.30 -5.78 -4.41
N THR A 81 -6.36 -6.15 -5.28
CA THR A 81 -6.04 -7.56 -5.54
C THR A 81 -4.59 -7.84 -5.21
N MET A 82 -4.32 -9.01 -4.64
CA MET A 82 -2.95 -9.45 -4.37
C MET A 82 -2.83 -10.97 -4.44
N PRO A 83 -1.65 -11.50 -4.79
CA PRO A 83 -1.37 -12.92 -4.62
C PRO A 83 -1.32 -13.27 -3.13
N TYR A 84 -2.00 -14.33 -2.74
CA TYR A 84 -1.93 -14.89 -1.40
C TYR A 84 -0.63 -15.70 -1.25
N THR A 85 0.10 -15.44 -0.18
CA THR A 85 1.27 -16.22 0.22
C THR A 85 1.14 -16.57 1.71
N PRO A 86 1.55 -17.79 2.14
CA PRO A 86 1.33 -18.24 3.51
C PRO A 86 1.95 -17.36 4.61
N ASP A 87 3.01 -16.61 4.30
CA ASP A 87 3.62 -15.63 5.22
C ASP A 87 2.65 -14.50 5.61
N LEU A 88 1.67 -14.19 4.76
CA LEU A 88 0.66 -13.15 5.01
C LEU A 88 -0.48 -13.62 5.91
N ALA A 89 -0.56 -14.91 6.25
CA ALA A 89 -1.70 -15.47 6.99
C ALA A 89 -1.91 -14.75 8.33
N ARG A 90 -0.83 -14.49 9.08
CA ARG A 90 -0.88 -13.80 10.37
C ARG A 90 -1.29 -12.34 10.24
N ASP A 91 -0.76 -11.65 9.22
CA ASP A 91 -1.11 -10.26 8.95
C ASP A 91 -2.59 -10.14 8.62
N ILE A 92 -3.09 -11.00 7.74
CA ILE A 92 -4.49 -11.06 7.32
C ILE A 92 -5.40 -11.39 8.50
N GLU A 93 -5.04 -12.38 9.32
CA GLU A 93 -5.80 -12.74 10.52
C GLU A 93 -5.95 -11.55 11.47
N SER A 94 -4.88 -10.77 11.61
CA SER A 94 -4.84 -9.61 12.50
C SER A 94 -5.76 -8.45 12.07
N VAL A 95 -6.09 -8.35 10.77
CA VAL A 95 -6.95 -7.31 10.20
C VAL A 95 -8.27 -7.87 9.65
N LYS A 96 -8.55 -9.15 9.87
CA LYS A 96 -9.71 -9.87 9.32
C LYS A 96 -11.04 -9.19 9.63
N THR A 97 -11.16 -8.59 10.81
CA THR A 97 -12.37 -7.85 11.24
C THR A 97 -12.72 -6.67 10.33
N TYR A 98 -11.74 -6.11 9.61
CA TYR A 98 -11.91 -4.93 8.75
C TYR A 98 -12.05 -5.26 7.27
N LEU A 99 -11.78 -6.51 6.86
CA LEU A 99 -11.66 -6.90 5.47
C LEU A 99 -12.66 -7.99 5.09
N THR A 100 -13.28 -7.83 3.93
CA THR A 100 -13.88 -8.94 3.19
C THR A 100 -12.82 -9.49 2.24
N ILE A 101 -12.60 -10.80 2.27
CA ILE A 101 -11.62 -11.46 1.42
C ILE A 101 -12.34 -12.51 0.61
N GLU A 102 -12.23 -12.37 -0.71
CA GLU A 102 -12.86 -13.22 -1.70
C GLU A 102 -11.80 -13.72 -2.67
N ARG A 103 -12.12 -14.81 -3.36
CA ARG A 103 -11.32 -15.24 -4.52
C ARG A 103 -11.52 -14.20 -5.63
N ALA A 104 -10.41 -13.68 -6.16
CA ALA A 104 -10.44 -12.73 -7.27
C ALA A 104 -10.84 -13.41 -8.59
#